data_AF-K7L3U0-F1
#
_entry.id   AF-K7L3U0-F1
#
_cell.length_a   1.000
_cell.length_b   1.000
_cell.length_c   1.000
_cell.angle_alpha   90.00
_cell.angle_beta   90.00
_cell.angle_gamma   90.00
#
_symmetry.space_group_name_H-M   'P 1'
#
loop_
_entity.id
_entity.type
_entity.pdbx_description
1 polymer ?
#
loop_
_entity_poly.entity_id
_entity_poly.type
_entity_poly.pdbx_seq_one_letter_code
_entity_poly.pdbx_strand_id
1 'polypeptide(L)'
;MWRHTETGIPNESFAETRMEVNLVLRTVVTVGNYDNWEFKTSASIKPSEILLSRVYWKLREWTLSTRVRSRAIDMEPWCQQTALVFTTTTSTFTISFEKTSLKTVRVTDGSSKRKSYWTTEPNKKTSVGSQIRGAFTNFNVWVTPYNRTEDHGDDTLAVWTKKNRDINNKDIVLWHVVGIHHVPAQENFPIMPLLSTAFELRPTNFFERNPVLKTLSPKDVQWPGCPK
;
A
#
# COMPACT_ATOMS: atom_id res chain seq x y z
N MET A 1 -13.75 10.91 7.80
CA MET A 1 -15.10 10.40 8.10
C MET A 1 -15.06 9.74 9.46
N TRP A 2 -16.08 9.97 10.29
CA TRP A 2 -16.25 9.26 11.55
C TRP A 2 -17.75 9.19 11.89
N ARG A 3 -18.12 8.18 12.67
CA ARG A 3 -19.47 8.02 13.22
C ARG A 3 -19.40 7.46 14.62
N HIS A 4 -20.37 7.82 15.44
CA HIS A 4 -20.56 7.22 16.75
C HIS A 4 -22.06 7.15 17.07
N THR A 5 -22.46 6.10 17.79
CA THR A 5 -23.82 5.92 18.28
C THR A 5 -23.70 5.54 19.75
N GLU A 6 -24.14 6.43 20.63
CA GLU A 6 -24.12 6.24 22.09
C GLU A 6 -25.50 5.78 22.55
N THR A 7 -25.53 4.59 23.15
CA THR A 7 -26.75 3.94 23.67
C THR A 7 -26.62 3.54 25.13
N GLY A 8 -25.48 3.81 25.77
CA GLY A 8 -25.19 3.48 27.16
C GLY A 8 -25.73 4.50 28.16
N ILE A 9 -26.23 5.65 27.70
CA ILE A 9 -26.84 6.67 28.56
C ILE A 9 -28.34 6.37 28.69
N PRO A 10 -28.85 6.12 29.91
CA PRO A 10 -30.27 5.81 30.10
C PRO A 10 -31.20 6.90 29.55
N ASN A 11 -32.24 6.50 28.81
CA ASN A 11 -33.24 7.37 28.17
C ASN A 11 -32.70 8.38 27.14
N GLU A 12 -31.43 8.28 26.75
CA GLU A 12 -30.83 9.13 25.71
C GLU A 12 -30.27 8.27 24.57
N SER A 13 -30.42 8.75 23.35
CA SER A 13 -29.82 8.13 22.17
C SER A 13 -29.15 9.21 21.34
N PHE A 14 -27.83 9.15 21.24
CA PHE A 14 -27.07 10.07 20.39
C PHE A 14 -26.50 9.32 19.21
N ALA A 15 -26.68 9.87 18.01
CA ALA A 15 -26.05 9.36 16.81
C ALA A 15 -25.46 10.54 16.04
N GLU A 16 -24.18 10.44 15.71
CA GLU A 16 -23.49 11.40 14.86
C GLU A 16 -22.76 10.67 13.75
N THR A 17 -22.95 11.13 12.51
CA THR A 17 -22.26 10.60 11.32
C THR A 17 -21.81 11.78 10.47
N ARG A 18 -20.51 11.81 10.13
CA ARG A 18 -19.94 12.86 9.29
C ARG A 18 -19.24 12.29 8.08
N MET A 19 -19.65 12.74 6.90
CA MET A 19 -19.08 12.34 5.61
C MET A 19 -17.80 13.13 5.31
N GLU A 20 -16.91 12.54 4.51
CA GLU A 20 -15.72 13.21 4.00
C GLU A 20 -15.77 13.36 2.48
N VAL A 21 -15.10 14.39 1.98
CA VAL A 21 -14.81 14.57 0.55
C VAL A 21 -13.31 14.45 0.40
N ASN A 22 -12.86 13.55 -0.46
CA ASN A 22 -11.45 13.31 -0.70
C ASN A 22 -11.05 13.89 -2.06
N LEU A 23 -9.82 14.36 -2.18
CA LEU A 23 -9.23 14.78 -3.44
C LEU A 23 -8.46 13.60 -4.05
N VAL A 24 -8.73 13.27 -5.31
CA VAL A 24 -8.01 12.20 -6.02
C VAL A 24 -7.31 12.80 -7.23
N LEU A 25 -5.97 12.75 -7.24
CA LEU A 25 -5.18 12.98 -8.45
C LEU A 25 -4.94 11.63 -9.12
N ARG A 26 -5.36 11.50 -10.39
CA ARG A 26 -5.23 10.26 -11.16
C ARG A 26 -4.33 10.50 -12.37
N THR A 27 -3.36 9.61 -12.57
CA THR A 27 -2.61 9.49 -13.82
C THR A 27 -2.82 8.11 -14.41
N VAL A 28 -2.76 8.02 -15.73
CA VAL A 28 -2.93 6.76 -16.48
C VAL A 28 -1.71 6.55 -17.33
N VAL A 29 -0.99 5.46 -17.09
CA VAL A 29 0.15 5.05 -17.89
C VAL A 29 -0.30 3.84 -18.72
N THR A 30 -0.36 4.00 -20.04
CA THR A 30 -0.89 2.98 -20.96
C THR A 30 -0.06 1.69 -20.99
N VAL A 31 1.08 1.65 -20.32
CA VAL A 31 1.83 0.43 -19.99
C VAL A 31 1.24 -0.25 -18.74
N GLY A 32 -0.08 -0.47 -18.74
CA GLY A 32 -0.77 -1.41 -17.86
C GLY A 32 -1.13 -0.94 -16.44
N ASN A 33 -0.82 0.30 -16.05
CA ASN A 33 -1.09 0.80 -14.69
C ASN A 33 -1.77 2.19 -14.67
N TYR A 34 -2.67 2.34 -13.69
CA TYR A 34 -3.29 3.60 -13.32
C TYR A 34 -2.86 3.91 -11.89
N ASP A 35 -2.36 5.11 -11.66
CA ASP A 35 -1.91 5.50 -10.33
C ASP A 35 -2.84 6.60 -9.80
N ASN A 36 -3.41 6.39 -8.61
CA ASN A 36 -4.15 7.42 -7.90
C ASN A 36 -3.40 7.86 -6.65
N TRP A 37 -3.43 9.16 -6.40
CA TRP A 37 -3.05 9.79 -5.16
C TRP A 37 -4.30 10.37 -4.50
N GLU A 38 -4.81 9.71 -3.46
CA GLU A 38 -5.95 10.17 -2.70
C GLU A 38 -5.49 10.95 -1.46
N PHE A 39 -6.03 12.16 -1.27
CA PHE A 39 -5.80 13.01 -0.12
C PHE A 39 -7.10 13.16 0.68
N LYS A 40 -7.01 12.83 1.97
CA LYS A 40 -8.17 12.82 2.87
C LYS A 40 -8.17 14.03 3.79
N THR A 41 -9.35 14.49 4.20
CA THR A 41 -9.49 15.56 5.20
C THR A 41 -8.90 15.18 6.57
N SER A 42 -8.73 13.88 6.84
CA SER A 42 -7.99 13.37 8.00
C SER A 42 -6.48 13.55 7.92
N ALA A 43 -5.97 14.20 6.87
CA ALA A 43 -4.57 14.32 6.49
C ALA A 43 -3.87 12.99 6.16
N SER A 44 -4.65 11.94 5.89
CA SER A 44 -4.12 10.71 5.31
C SER A 44 -3.84 10.91 3.82
N ILE A 45 -2.76 10.30 3.34
CA ILE A 45 -2.44 10.20 1.91
C ILE A 45 -2.49 8.73 1.54
N LYS A 46 -3.26 8.38 0.50
CA LYS A 46 -3.47 7.00 0.08
C LYS A 46 -3.14 6.83 -1.39
N PRO A 47 -1.88 6.53 -1.71
CA PRO A 47 -1.49 6.12 -3.05
C PRO A 47 -2.08 4.73 -3.35
N SER A 48 -2.54 4.56 -4.58
CA SER A 48 -3.05 3.29 -5.07
C SER A 48 -2.62 3.07 -6.51
N GLU A 49 -2.28 1.84 -6.82
CA GLU A 49 -2.03 1.38 -8.18
C GLU A 49 -3.18 0.47 -8.59
N ILE A 50 -3.71 0.71 -9.78
CA ILE A 50 -4.75 -0.11 -10.38
C ILE A 50 -4.16 -0.69 -11.65
N LEU A 51 -4.15 -2.01 -11.71
CA LEU A 51 -3.71 -2.75 -12.88
C LEU A 51 -4.90 -3.01 -13.78
N LEU A 52 -4.69 -2.61 -15.02
CA LEU A 52 -5.63 -2.75 -16.11
C LEU A 52 -4.79 -3.06 -17.33
N SER A 53 -4.75 -4.32 -17.71
CA SER A 53 -4.03 -4.70 -18.91
C SER A 53 -4.71 -5.89 -19.59
N ARG A 54 -4.38 -6.06 -20.87
CA ARG A 54 -4.44 -7.38 -21.47
C ARG A 54 -3.32 -8.19 -20.84
N VAL A 55 -3.70 -9.29 -20.19
CA VAL A 55 -2.70 -10.28 -19.75
C VAL A 55 -1.94 -10.77 -20.97
N TYR A 56 -0.63 -11.02 -20.84
CA TYR A 56 0.14 -11.63 -21.91
C TYR A 56 -0.24 -13.09 -22.04
N TRP A 57 -0.73 -13.46 -23.22
CA TRP A 57 -1.16 -14.81 -23.54
C TRP A 57 -0.08 -15.52 -24.35
N LYS A 58 0.24 -16.75 -23.97
CA LYS A 58 1.09 -17.62 -24.77
C LYS A 58 0.24 -18.78 -25.28
N LEU A 59 0.13 -18.89 -26.60
CA LEU A 59 -0.48 -20.07 -27.20
C LEU A 59 0.42 -21.27 -26.93
N ARG A 60 -0.12 -22.29 -26.27
CA ARG A 60 0.55 -23.58 -26.09
C ARG A 60 -0.35 -24.68 -26.66
N GLU A 61 0.26 -25.54 -27.48
CA GLU A 61 -0.37 -26.80 -27.85
C GLU A 61 -0.12 -27.78 -26.71
N TRP A 62 -1.20 -28.31 -26.14
CA TRP A 62 -1.11 -29.42 -25.19
C TRP A 62 -1.48 -30.72 -25.88
N THR A 63 -0.70 -31.76 -25.59
CA THR A 63 -1.05 -33.14 -25.90
C THR A 63 -1.55 -33.77 -24.62
N LEU A 64 -2.87 -33.88 -24.45
CA LEU A 64 -3.44 -34.79 -23.47
C LEU A 64 -3.26 -36.22 -23.99
N SER A 65 -2.88 -37.14 -23.10
CA SER A 65 -2.58 -38.53 -23.46
C SER A 65 -3.75 -39.10 -24.27
N THR A 66 -3.42 -39.71 -25.41
CA THR A 66 -4.36 -40.22 -26.42
C THR A 66 -5.16 -39.16 -27.19
N ARG A 67 -4.45 -38.44 -28.08
CA ARG A 67 -4.95 -38.08 -29.41
C ARG A 67 -6.15 -37.10 -29.48
N VAL A 68 -6.02 -35.92 -28.86
CA VAL A 68 -6.67 -34.68 -29.31
C VAL A 68 -5.68 -33.53 -29.10
N ARG A 69 -5.31 -32.78 -30.16
CA ARG A 69 -4.63 -31.49 -30.00
C ARG A 69 -5.71 -30.45 -29.67
N SER A 70 -5.79 -30.01 -28.43
CA SER A 70 -6.51 -28.79 -28.08
C SER A 70 -5.51 -27.63 -28.00
N ARG A 71 -5.83 -26.50 -28.63
CA ARG A 71 -5.12 -25.25 -28.38
C ARG A 71 -5.66 -24.70 -27.07
N ALA A 72 -4.86 -24.76 -26.01
CA ALA A 72 -5.18 -24.04 -24.79
C ALA A 72 -4.42 -22.71 -24.78
N ILE A 73 -5.08 -21.70 -24.26
CA ILE A 73 -4.41 -20.44 -23.97
C ILE A 73 -3.86 -20.59 -22.56
N ASP A 74 -2.54 -20.70 -22.44
CA ASP A 74 -1.90 -20.69 -21.13
C ASP A 74 -1.51 -19.27 -20.75
N MET A 75 -1.74 -18.97 -19.49
CA MET A 75 -1.22 -17.77 -18.87
C MET A 75 0.01 -18.15 -18.05
N GLU A 76 1.12 -17.46 -18.29
CA GLU A 76 2.29 -17.62 -17.44
C GLU A 76 2.08 -16.75 -16.18
N PRO A 77 2.27 -17.30 -14.96
CA PRO A 77 2.27 -16.50 -13.75
C PRO A 77 3.33 -15.41 -13.84
N TRP A 78 2.99 -14.22 -13.39
CA TRP A 78 3.88 -13.07 -13.42
C TRP A 78 3.79 -12.31 -12.10
N CYS A 79 4.92 -11.78 -11.65
CA CYS A 79 4.97 -10.87 -10.51
C CYS A 79 5.21 -9.45 -11.00
N GLN A 80 4.25 -8.55 -10.77
CA GLN A 80 4.44 -7.12 -10.97
C GLN A 80 4.88 -6.51 -9.64
N GLN A 81 5.99 -5.80 -9.65
CA GLN A 81 6.52 -5.10 -8.49
C GLN A 81 6.78 -3.65 -8.91
N THR A 82 6.16 -2.72 -8.20
CA THR A 82 6.35 -1.29 -8.38
C THR A 82 7.03 -0.76 -7.12
N ALA A 83 8.13 -0.02 -7.29
CA ALA A 83 8.72 0.72 -6.18
C ALA A 83 8.11 2.11 -6.18
N LEU A 84 7.39 2.46 -5.11
CA LEU A 84 6.94 3.82 -4.89
C LEU A 84 7.96 4.55 -3.99
N VAL A 85 8.42 5.70 -4.46
CA VAL A 85 9.39 6.54 -3.76
C VAL A 85 8.67 7.63 -2.99
N PHE A 86 8.92 7.74 -1.69
CA PHE A 86 8.47 8.86 -0.87
C PHE A 86 9.66 9.64 -0.35
N THR A 87 9.80 10.85 -0.85
CA THR A 87 10.67 11.84 -0.22
C THR A 87 9.85 12.53 0.88
N THR A 88 10.10 12.18 2.14
CA THR A 88 9.58 12.96 3.27
C THR A 88 10.57 14.09 3.52
N THR A 89 10.43 15.19 2.79
CA THR A 89 11.14 16.43 3.11
C THR A 89 10.19 17.34 3.88
N THR A 90 10.43 17.53 5.17
CA THR A 90 9.90 18.69 5.86
C THR A 90 11.06 19.67 5.97
N SER A 91 11.04 20.75 5.19
CA SER A 91 12.11 21.76 5.18
C SER A 91 12.41 22.38 6.55
N THR A 92 11.55 22.13 7.54
CA THR A 92 11.64 22.71 8.88
C THR A 92 11.99 21.71 9.98
N PHE A 93 12.01 20.39 9.71
CA PHE A 93 12.24 19.39 10.75
C PHE A 93 13.14 18.25 10.27
N THR A 94 14.04 17.82 11.16
CA THR A 94 14.80 16.57 11.03
C THR A 94 13.88 15.39 11.34
N ILE A 95 13.92 14.35 10.51
CA ILE A 95 13.06 13.17 10.66
C ILE A 95 13.94 11.98 11.07
N SER A 96 13.36 11.07 11.84
CA SER A 96 13.94 9.76 12.17
C SER A 96 12.96 8.66 11.81
N PHE A 97 13.47 7.49 11.45
CA PHE A 97 12.64 6.31 11.21
C PHE A 97 12.54 5.46 12.48
N GLU A 98 11.33 5.31 13.01
CA GLU A 98 11.08 4.48 14.18
C GLU A 98 10.28 3.22 13.81
N LYS A 99 10.77 2.05 14.26
CA LYS A 99 10.05 0.78 14.15
C LYS A 99 9.51 0.36 15.52
N THR A 100 8.26 0.71 15.80
CA THR A 100 7.56 0.23 17.01
C THR A 100 7.24 -1.26 16.87
N SER A 101 7.87 -2.09 17.71
CA SER A 101 7.65 -3.53 17.73
C SER A 101 6.77 -3.92 18.91
N LEU A 102 5.71 -4.68 18.66
CA LEU A 102 4.91 -5.27 19.73
C LEU A 102 5.72 -6.39 20.39
N LYS A 103 5.95 -6.26 21.70
CA LYS A 103 6.70 -7.24 22.49
C LYS A 103 5.75 -8.03 23.39
N THR A 104 5.89 -9.35 23.37
CA THR A 104 5.19 -10.24 24.29
C THR A 104 5.81 -10.14 25.69
N VAL A 105 4.99 -9.83 26.70
CA VAL A 105 5.38 -9.84 28.11
C VAL A 105 4.58 -10.93 28.81
N ARG A 106 5.30 -11.91 29.38
CA ARG A 106 4.68 -12.99 30.17
C ARG A 106 4.52 -12.52 31.60
N VAL A 107 3.28 -12.56 32.09
CA VAL A 107 2.98 -12.35 33.51
C VAL A 107 3.25 -13.67 34.26
N THR A 108 4.26 -13.67 35.12
CA THR A 108 4.72 -14.88 35.85
C THR A 108 4.42 -14.85 37.35
N ASP A 109 4.05 -13.70 37.88
CA ASP A 109 3.81 -13.44 39.31
C ASP A 109 2.37 -13.75 39.76
N GLY A 110 1.52 -14.28 38.86
CA GLY A 110 0.11 -14.54 39.15
C GLY A 110 -0.76 -13.29 39.28
N SER A 111 -0.21 -12.09 39.00
CA SER A 111 -0.94 -10.81 39.12
C SER A 111 -2.07 -10.66 38.11
N SER A 112 -2.10 -11.48 37.06
CA SER A 112 -3.14 -11.45 36.05
C SER A 112 -3.63 -12.86 35.69
N LYS A 113 -4.96 -12.99 35.55
CA LYS A 113 -5.58 -14.18 34.96
C LYS A 113 -5.27 -14.34 33.46
N ARG A 114 -4.77 -13.29 32.79
CA ARG A 114 -4.44 -13.35 31.36
C ARG A 114 -3.13 -14.12 31.13
N LYS A 115 -3.22 -15.15 30.31
CA LYS A 115 -2.08 -15.73 29.57
C LYS A 115 -2.11 -15.12 28.16
N SER A 116 -1.06 -14.41 27.73
CA SER A 116 -1.00 -13.82 26.38
C SER A 116 0.03 -14.51 25.50
N TYR A 117 -0.25 -14.55 24.19
CA TYR A 117 0.63 -15.05 23.14
C TYR A 117 0.39 -14.27 21.82
N TRP A 118 1.47 -13.95 21.09
CA TRP A 118 1.78 -14.37 19.70
C TRP A 118 3.30 -14.17 19.44
N THR A 119 3.85 -14.91 18.48
CA THR A 119 5.27 -15.00 18.09
C THR A 119 5.44 -14.66 16.60
N THR A 120 6.62 -14.21 16.18
CA THR A 120 7.00 -14.03 14.77
C THR A 120 8.23 -14.88 14.43
N GLU A 121 8.29 -15.42 13.20
CA GLU A 121 9.43 -16.15 12.66
C GLU A 121 10.10 -15.35 11.53
N PRO A 122 11.45 -15.43 11.37
CA PRO A 122 12.13 -14.82 10.24
C PRO A 122 12.11 -15.74 9.00
N ASN A 123 11.64 -15.21 7.86
CA ASN A 123 11.82 -15.88 6.57
C ASN A 123 13.22 -15.59 5.99
N LYS A 124 13.94 -16.64 5.58
CA LYS A 124 15.14 -16.53 4.71
C LYS A 124 14.69 -16.38 3.26
N LYS A 125 15.33 -15.48 2.50
CA LYS A 125 15.14 -15.33 1.04
C LYS A 125 16.38 -15.85 0.30
N THR A 126 16.17 -16.62 -0.76
CA THR A 126 17.16 -16.96 -1.80
C THR A 126 16.99 -16.02 -2.98
N SER A 127 18.09 -15.63 -3.65
CA SER A 127 18.05 -14.73 -4.82
C SER A 127 18.51 -15.46 -6.10
N VAL A 128 17.84 -15.18 -7.22
CA VAL A 128 18.11 -15.71 -8.57
C VAL A 128 18.57 -14.54 -9.47
N GLY A 129 19.30 -14.75 -10.56
CA GLY A 129 20.00 -13.69 -11.32
C GLY A 129 19.20 -12.44 -11.74
N SER A 130 17.88 -12.53 -11.98
CA SER A 130 17.01 -11.35 -12.23
C SER A 130 16.88 -10.43 -11.00
N GLN A 131 17.04 -11.00 -9.81
CA GLN A 131 17.01 -10.30 -8.52
C GLN A 131 18.19 -9.34 -8.35
N ILE A 132 19.25 -9.44 -9.15
CA ILE A 132 20.40 -8.50 -9.06
C ILE A 132 19.98 -7.11 -9.56
N ARG A 133 19.31 -7.04 -10.72
CA ARG A 133 18.77 -5.77 -11.25
C ARG A 133 17.56 -5.30 -10.44
N GLY A 134 16.72 -6.25 -10.00
CA GLY A 134 15.57 -6.00 -9.13
C GLY A 134 15.89 -5.92 -7.64
N ALA A 135 17.16 -5.72 -7.23
CA ALA A 135 17.56 -5.87 -5.83
C ALA A 135 16.86 -4.91 -4.86
N PHE A 136 16.27 -3.82 -5.37
CA PHE A 136 15.41 -2.93 -4.61
C PHE A 136 14.17 -3.64 -4.03
N THR A 137 13.79 -4.82 -4.52
CA THR A 137 12.61 -5.57 -4.03
C THR A 137 12.93 -6.57 -2.92
N ASN A 138 14.21 -6.62 -2.50
CA ASN A 138 14.65 -7.49 -1.40
C ASN A 138 13.94 -7.16 -0.07
N PHE A 139 13.58 -5.90 0.14
CA PHE A 139 12.78 -5.44 1.28
C PHE A 139 11.56 -4.65 0.81
N ASN A 140 10.47 -4.73 1.59
CA ASN A 140 9.25 -3.96 1.33
C ASN A 140 9.42 -2.48 1.70
N VAL A 141 10.34 -2.15 2.60
CA VAL A 141 10.60 -0.78 3.07
C VAL A 141 12.11 -0.59 3.16
N TRP A 142 12.58 0.53 2.62
CA TRP A 142 13.95 1.01 2.78
C TRP A 142 13.95 2.45 3.24
N VAL A 143 14.99 2.84 3.96
CA VAL A 143 15.21 4.23 4.39
C VAL A 143 16.64 4.61 4.07
N THR A 144 16.82 5.72 3.35
CA THR A 144 18.13 6.26 3.00
C THR A 144 18.20 7.73 3.39
N PRO A 145 19.38 8.28 3.69
CA PRO A 145 19.51 9.74 3.75
C PRO A 145 19.23 10.33 2.37
N TYR A 146 18.66 11.52 2.33
CA TYR A 146 18.42 12.24 1.09
C TYR A 146 19.74 12.51 0.37
N ASN A 147 19.80 12.15 -0.91
CA ASN A 147 20.91 12.47 -1.80
C ASN A 147 20.35 12.80 -3.18
N ARG A 148 20.61 14.02 -3.65
CA ARG A 148 20.06 14.53 -4.91
C ARG A 148 20.48 13.71 -6.14
N THR A 149 21.59 12.98 -6.07
CA THR A 149 22.06 12.15 -7.20
C THR A 149 21.47 10.73 -7.22
N GLU A 150 20.73 10.34 -6.18
CA GLU A 150 20.14 9.00 -6.03
C GLU A 150 18.70 8.97 -6.56
N ASP A 151 18.54 9.32 -7.85
CA ASP A 151 17.23 9.38 -8.50
C ASP A 151 17.00 8.11 -9.37
N HIS A 152 17.82 7.83 -10.39
CA HIS A 152 17.62 6.66 -11.29
C HIS A 152 18.90 6.18 -12.03
N GLY A 153 20.01 5.94 -11.33
CA GLY A 153 21.28 5.47 -11.94
C GLY A 153 21.34 3.96 -12.25
N ASP A 154 22.40 3.52 -12.94
CA ASP A 154 22.70 2.08 -13.19
C ASP A 154 22.85 1.25 -11.91
N ASP A 155 23.07 1.91 -10.77
CA ASP A 155 23.18 1.31 -9.45
C ASP A 155 21.81 1.19 -8.77
N THR A 156 21.56 0.02 -8.17
CA THR A 156 20.30 -0.25 -7.46
C THR A 156 20.29 0.35 -6.05
N LEU A 157 19.10 0.52 -5.47
CA LEU A 157 18.92 0.91 -4.07
C LEU A 157 19.75 0.03 -3.10
N ALA A 158 19.86 -1.26 -3.40
CA ALA A 158 20.67 -2.19 -2.63
C ALA A 158 22.17 -1.84 -2.64
N VAL A 159 22.69 -1.27 -3.74
CA VAL A 159 24.08 -0.77 -3.83
C VAL A 159 24.25 0.49 -2.99
N TRP A 160 23.31 1.43 -3.06
CA TRP A 160 23.37 2.67 -2.26
C TRP A 160 23.36 2.41 -0.76
N THR A 161 22.59 1.42 -0.32
CA THR A 161 22.50 1.03 1.10
C THR A 161 23.73 0.32 1.63
N LYS A 162 24.62 -0.22 0.77
CA LYS A 162 25.90 -0.80 1.23
C LYS A 162 26.80 0.21 1.94
N LYS A 163 26.62 1.51 1.66
CA LYS A 163 27.33 2.60 2.35
C LYS A 163 26.93 2.74 3.82
N ASN A 164 25.84 2.10 4.25
CA ASN A 164 25.33 2.08 5.64
C ASN A 164 25.36 3.47 6.32
N ARG A 165 24.83 4.47 5.60
CA ARG A 165 24.86 5.86 6.04
C ARG A 165 23.89 6.06 7.20
N ASP A 166 24.29 6.88 8.17
CA ASP A 166 23.44 7.23 9.31
C ASP A 166 22.22 8.06 8.87
N ILE A 167 21.04 7.68 9.39
CA ILE A 167 19.71 8.21 9.06
C ILE A 167 19.01 8.87 10.24
N ASN A 168 19.64 8.93 11.42
CA ASN A 168 19.01 9.49 12.61
C ASN A 168 19.01 11.02 12.56
N ASN A 169 17.85 11.64 12.78
CA ASN A 169 17.65 13.10 12.78
C ASN A 169 18.22 13.79 11.54
N LYS A 170 17.89 13.25 10.36
CA LYS A 170 18.35 13.75 9.06
C LYS A 170 17.19 13.89 8.09
N ASP A 171 17.49 14.52 6.96
CA ASP A 171 16.61 14.42 5.80
C ASP A 171 16.72 13.01 5.22
N ILE A 172 15.60 12.31 5.15
CA ILE A 172 15.54 10.88 4.80
C ILE A 172 14.48 10.65 3.72
N VAL A 173 14.71 9.60 2.93
CA VAL A 173 13.81 9.13 1.88
C VAL A 173 13.35 7.73 2.23
N LEU A 174 12.04 7.52 2.21
CA LEU A 174 11.38 6.24 2.41
C LEU A 174 11.05 5.63 1.06
N TRP A 175 11.51 4.41 0.82
CA TRP A 175 11.20 3.66 -0.39
C TRP A 175 10.28 2.52 -0.01
N HIS A 176 9.07 2.49 -0.55
CA HIS A 176 8.10 1.44 -0.29
C HIS A 176 7.87 0.61 -1.54
N VAL A 177 8.15 -0.68 -1.46
CA VAL A 177 7.94 -1.62 -2.57
C VAL A 177 6.59 -2.29 -2.39
N VAL A 178 5.70 -2.01 -3.34
CA VAL A 178 4.38 -2.64 -3.45
C VAL A 178 4.44 -3.63 -4.62
N GLY A 179 3.85 -4.80 -4.47
CA GLY A 179 3.85 -5.79 -5.54
C GLY A 179 2.77 -6.83 -5.35
N ILE A 180 2.43 -7.49 -6.45
CA ILE A 180 1.44 -8.56 -6.49
C ILE A 180 2.06 -9.81 -7.12
N HIS A 181 1.62 -10.97 -6.64
CA HIS A 181 1.85 -12.24 -7.32
C HIS A 181 0.59 -12.54 -8.12
N HIS A 182 0.62 -12.32 -9.45
CA HIS A 182 -0.52 -12.54 -10.31
C HIS A 182 -0.54 -14.01 -10.75
N VAL A 183 -1.42 -14.80 -10.13
CA VAL A 183 -1.80 -16.14 -10.61
C VAL A 183 -2.99 -15.95 -11.54
N PRO A 184 -2.81 -16.08 -12.87
CA PRO A 184 -3.85 -15.69 -13.79
C PRO A 184 -5.02 -16.69 -13.78
N ALA A 185 -6.24 -16.19 -14.00
CA ALA A 185 -7.48 -16.95 -13.99
C ALA A 185 -8.32 -16.67 -15.25
N GLN A 186 -9.24 -17.56 -15.62
CA GLN A 186 -10.02 -17.45 -16.87
C GLN A 186 -10.81 -16.13 -16.97
N GLU A 187 -11.20 -15.56 -15.83
CA GLU A 187 -11.87 -14.27 -15.68
C GLU A 187 -11.02 -13.09 -16.15
N ASN A 188 -9.69 -13.26 -16.28
CA ASN A 188 -8.81 -12.23 -16.83
C ASN A 188 -8.83 -12.20 -18.37
N PHE A 189 -9.55 -13.11 -19.03
CA PHE A 189 -9.69 -13.19 -20.49
C PHE A 189 -11.05 -12.67 -20.97
N PRO A 190 -11.13 -11.94 -22.10
CA PRO A 190 -10.04 -11.43 -22.94
C PRO A 190 -9.44 -10.11 -22.43
N ILE A 191 -10.04 -9.53 -21.38
CA ILE A 191 -9.63 -8.30 -20.72
C ILE A 191 -9.70 -8.50 -19.21
N MET A 192 -8.66 -8.10 -18.49
CA MET A 192 -8.59 -8.25 -17.05
C MET A 192 -9.51 -7.22 -16.35
N PRO A 193 -10.38 -7.63 -15.41
CA PRO A 193 -11.05 -6.70 -14.51
C PRO A 193 -10.04 -5.91 -13.67
N LEU A 194 -10.45 -4.74 -13.16
CA LEU A 194 -9.58 -3.88 -12.36
C LEU A 194 -9.06 -4.63 -11.13
N LEU A 195 -7.73 -4.69 -10.97
CA LEU A 195 -7.08 -5.15 -9.75
C LEU A 195 -6.37 -3.97 -9.09
N SER A 196 -6.80 -3.59 -7.89
CA SER A 196 -6.24 -2.44 -7.16
C SER A 196 -5.42 -2.86 -5.95
N THR A 197 -4.25 -2.25 -5.77
CA THR A 197 -3.46 -2.29 -4.53
C THR A 197 -3.29 -0.87 -3.99
N ALA A 198 -3.26 -0.71 -2.68
CA ALA A 198 -3.14 0.58 -2.03
C ALA A 198 -2.53 0.45 -0.64
N PHE A 199 -1.97 1.55 -0.14
CA PHE A 199 -1.54 1.68 1.25
C PHE A 199 -1.79 3.11 1.72
N GLU A 200 -1.78 3.33 3.03
CA GLU A 200 -2.15 4.61 3.63
C GLU A 200 -1.00 5.16 4.47
N LEU A 201 -0.56 6.38 4.15
CA LEU A 201 0.25 7.20 5.04
C LEU A 201 -0.70 7.90 6.00
N ARG A 202 -0.73 7.42 7.24
CA ARG A 202 -1.66 7.91 8.26
C ARG A 202 -0.91 8.78 9.29
N PRO A 203 -1.41 9.99 9.59
CA PRO A 203 -0.87 10.79 10.68
C PRO A 203 -1.04 10.03 12.00
N THR A 204 0.09 9.75 12.66
CA THR A 204 0.13 9.05 13.95
C THR A 204 0.79 9.97 14.96
N ASN A 205 0.04 10.43 15.96
CA ASN A 205 0.47 11.48 16.91
C ASN A 205 0.95 12.78 16.24
N PHE A 206 0.51 13.05 15.01
CA PHE A 206 0.84 14.29 14.28
C PHE A 206 0.01 15.50 14.72
N PHE A 207 -1.24 15.25 15.16
CA PHE A 207 -2.16 16.28 15.66
C PHE A 207 -2.44 16.04 17.15
N GLU A 208 -2.72 17.11 17.90
CA GLU A 208 -3.10 17.01 19.33
C GLU A 208 -4.36 16.16 19.57
N ARG A 209 -5.27 16.16 18.59
CA ARG A 209 -6.54 15.44 18.61
C ARG A 209 -6.96 15.12 17.19
N ASN A 210 -8.06 14.39 17.02
CA ASN A 210 -8.63 14.10 15.70
C ASN A 210 -8.80 15.38 14.86
N PRO A 211 -8.09 15.54 13.72
CA PRO A 211 -8.11 16.78 12.93
C PRO A 211 -9.48 17.08 12.30
N VAL A 212 -10.32 16.06 12.11
CA VAL A 212 -11.65 16.20 11.49
C VAL A 212 -12.80 16.32 12.49
N LEU A 213 -12.50 16.59 13.77
CA LEU A 213 -13.52 16.71 14.81
C LEU A 213 -14.51 17.87 14.54
N LYS A 214 -14.06 18.94 13.88
CA LYS A 214 -14.89 20.12 13.55
C LYS A 214 -15.31 20.19 12.08
N THR A 215 -14.92 19.22 11.26
CA THR A 215 -15.27 19.20 9.83
C THR A 215 -16.75 18.85 9.67
N LEU A 216 -17.48 19.65 8.90
CA LEU A 216 -18.89 19.42 8.57
C LEU A 216 -19.01 18.52 7.32
N SER A 217 -20.09 17.73 7.26
CA SER A 217 -20.45 17.01 6.04
C SER A 217 -20.83 18.00 4.92
N PRO A 218 -20.63 17.63 3.65
CA PRO A 218 -21.32 18.29 2.54
C PRO A 218 -22.83 18.30 2.79
N LYS A 219 -23.51 19.36 2.34
CA LYS A 219 -24.98 19.44 2.44
C LYS A 219 -25.61 18.49 1.43
N ASP A 220 -26.70 17.84 1.83
CA ASP A 220 -27.58 17.15 0.88
C ASP A 220 -28.26 18.19 -0.01
N VAL A 221 -28.13 18.01 -1.33
CA VAL A 221 -28.76 18.87 -2.32
C VAL A 221 -29.78 18.04 -3.08
N GLN A 222 -31.04 18.49 -3.11
CA GLN A 222 -32.07 17.83 -3.91
C GLN A 222 -31.72 17.93 -5.40
N TRP A 223 -31.88 16.82 -6.12
CA TRP A 223 -31.66 16.79 -7.57
C TRP A 223 -32.57 17.82 -8.25
N PRO A 224 -32.02 18.71 -9.11
CA PRO A 224 -32.78 19.84 -9.66
C PRO A 224 -33.93 19.41 -10.59
N GLY A 225 -33.94 18.17 -11.09
CA GLY A 225 -34.88 17.72 -12.12
C GLY A 225 -34.68 18.47 -13.45
N CYS A 226 -35.06 17.84 -14.55
CA CYS A 226 -35.38 18.56 -15.78
C CYS A 226 -36.91 18.57 -15.90
N PRO A 227 -37.55 19.69 -16.28
CA PRO A 227 -38.92 19.62 -16.77
C PRO A 227 -38.95 18.65 -17.96
N LYS A 228 -39.91 17.71 -17.96
CA LYS A 228 -40.20 16.87 -19.13
C LYS A 228 -40.74 17.70 -20.28
#